data_AF-H5TN33-F1
#
_entry.id   AF-H5TN33-F1
#
_cell.length_a   1.000
_cell.length_b   1.000
_cell.length_c   1.000
_cell.angle_alpha   90.00
_cell.angle_beta   90.00
_cell.angle_gamma   90.00
#
_symmetry.space_group_name_H-M   'P 1'
#
loop_
_entity.id
_entity.type
_entity.pdbx_description
1 polymer ?
#
loop_
_entity_poly.entity_id
_entity_poly.type
_entity_poly.pdbx_seq_one_letter_code
_entity_poly.pdbx_strand_id
1 'polypeptide(L)'
;MSDTGFHLGTANYFGFKGDRHGQWHGNDYTSGERYEDMTERDTLLEVHQLRDCVIRCSEGDATGYGIFESIVIGGHPRYGLSGDDSFL
;
A
#
# COMPACT_ATOMS: atom_id res chain seq x y z
N MET A 1 -2.19 8.91 -13.81
CA MET A 1 -2.07 8.16 -12.55
C MET A 1 -2.26 6.71 -12.91
N SER A 2 -1.37 5.80 -12.47
CA SER A 2 -1.48 4.37 -12.82
C SER A 2 -2.72 3.76 -12.16
N ASP A 3 -3.44 2.89 -12.88
CA ASP A 3 -4.62 2.20 -12.38
C ASP A 3 -4.29 1.11 -11.34
N THR A 4 -3.02 0.71 -11.26
CA THR A 4 -2.56 -0.41 -10.43
C THR A 4 -2.27 -0.02 -8.97
N GLY A 5 -2.28 1.27 -8.67
CA GLY A 5 -1.86 1.80 -7.37
C GLY A 5 -0.34 1.72 -7.17
N PHE A 6 0.11 2.04 -5.96
CA PHE A 6 1.50 1.91 -5.53
C PHE A 6 1.54 1.40 -4.09
N HIS A 7 2.73 1.05 -3.61
CA HIS A 7 2.95 0.66 -2.23
C HIS A 7 3.78 1.72 -1.53
N LEU A 8 3.22 2.34 -0.49
CA LEU A 8 4.00 3.11 0.50
C LEU A 8 4.18 2.35 1.80
N GLY A 9 3.36 1.32 2.04
CA GLY A 9 3.37 0.54 3.26
C GLY A 9 3.11 1.40 4.49
N THR A 10 1.87 1.86 4.72
CA THR A 10 1.35 2.43 5.99
C THR A 10 2.40 3.00 6.97
N ALA A 11 3.16 4.05 6.65
CA ALA A 11 4.20 4.59 7.55
C ALA A 11 5.15 3.53 8.21
N ASN A 12 5.27 2.37 7.58
CA ASN A 12 5.89 1.14 8.06
C ASN A 12 5.30 0.49 9.35
N TYR A 13 3.99 0.59 9.60
CA TYR A 13 3.33 0.01 10.80
C TYR A 13 3.44 -1.52 10.87
N PHE A 14 3.32 -2.21 9.74
CA PHE A 14 3.45 -3.68 9.68
C PHE A 14 4.91 -4.15 9.61
N GLY A 15 5.84 -3.22 9.44
CA GLY A 15 7.24 -3.51 9.20
C GLY A 15 7.48 -3.99 7.77
N PHE A 16 8.67 -3.67 7.27
CA PHE A 16 9.06 -3.94 5.90
C PHE A 16 10.58 -4.00 5.81
N LYS A 17 11.12 -5.09 5.24
CA LYS A 17 12.58 -5.32 5.08
C LYS A 17 13.42 -5.05 6.34
N GLY A 18 12.90 -5.40 7.52
CA GLY A 18 13.59 -5.22 8.79
C GLY A 18 13.49 -3.81 9.39
N ASP A 19 12.75 -2.91 8.74
CA ASP A 19 12.41 -1.59 9.24
C ASP A 19 10.99 -1.56 9.83
N ARG A 20 10.69 -0.57 10.68
CA ARG A 20 9.38 -0.37 11.32
C ARG A 20 9.15 1.10 11.66
N HIS A 21 7.88 1.50 11.70
CA HIS A 21 7.46 2.83 12.15
C HIS A 21 8.15 3.29 13.44
N GLY A 22 8.71 4.49 13.41
CA GLY A 22 9.36 5.13 14.56
C GLY A 22 10.82 4.74 14.78
N GLN A 23 11.41 3.92 13.90
CA GLN A 23 12.82 3.58 13.96
C GLN A 23 13.71 4.78 13.61
N TRP A 24 14.78 4.98 14.38
CA TRP A 24 15.81 5.98 14.08
C TRP A 24 16.90 5.36 13.20
N HIS A 25 17.19 6.00 12.07
CA HIS A 25 18.14 5.49 11.08
C HIS A 25 19.46 6.27 11.02
N GLY A 26 19.65 7.27 11.88
CA GLY A 26 20.78 8.19 11.77
C GLY A 26 20.37 9.57 11.28
N ASN A 27 21.36 10.43 11.03
CA ASN A 27 21.14 11.78 10.51
C ASN A 27 20.92 11.80 9.00
N ASP A 28 21.62 10.91 8.27
CA ASP A 28 21.56 10.80 6.81
C ASP A 28 21.18 9.37 6.44
N TYR A 29 19.90 9.14 6.19
CA TYR A 29 19.39 7.85 5.74
C TYR A 29 18.48 8.04 4.53
N THR A 30 18.68 7.22 3.50
CA THR A 30 17.85 7.21 2.31
C THR A 30 17.50 5.76 1.99
N SER A 31 16.20 5.51 1.90
CA SER A 31 15.63 4.24 1.50
C SER A 31 14.53 4.47 0.47
N GLY A 32 14.13 3.41 -0.20
CA GLY A 32 13.05 3.44 -1.15
C GLY A 32 13.09 2.23 -2.07
N GLU A 33 11.93 1.90 -2.60
CA GLU A 33 11.70 0.76 -3.46
C GLU A 33 11.01 1.23 -4.74
N ARG A 34 11.26 0.50 -5.83
CA ARG A 34 10.51 0.67 -7.08
C ARG A 34 10.11 -0.71 -7.56
N TYR A 35 8.81 -0.91 -7.68
CA TYR A 35 8.23 -2.09 -8.32
C TYR A 35 7.81 -1.74 -9.73
N GLU A 36 8.06 -2.64 -10.67
CA GLU A 36 7.65 -2.43 -12.07
C GLU A 36 6.16 -2.69 -12.26
N ASP A 37 5.62 -3.69 -11.55
CA ASP A 37 4.22 -4.06 -11.61
C ASP A 37 3.69 -4.50 -10.23
N MET A 38 2.75 -3.72 -9.69
CA MET A 38 2.06 -3.98 -8.42
C MET A 38 0.91 -5.00 -8.53
N THR A 39 0.73 -5.62 -9.69
CA THR A 39 -0.26 -6.68 -9.91
C THR A 39 0.36 -8.08 -9.85
N GLU A 40 1.68 -8.19 -9.87
CA GLU A 40 2.39 -9.47 -9.75
C GLU A 40 2.24 -10.06 -8.34
N ARG A 41 1.98 -11.37 -8.26
CA ARG A 41 1.74 -12.06 -6.99
C ARG A 41 2.93 -11.98 -6.05
N ASP A 42 4.14 -12.16 -6.58
CA ASP A 42 5.38 -12.15 -5.80
C ASP A 42 5.65 -10.76 -5.21
N THR A 43 5.43 -9.70 -6.00
CA THR A 43 5.48 -8.32 -5.52
C THR A 43 4.50 -8.11 -4.38
N LEU A 44 3.25 -8.56 -4.53
CA LEU A 44 2.23 -8.43 -3.48
C LEU A 44 2.59 -9.19 -2.21
N LEU A 45 3.19 -10.38 -2.32
CA LEU A 45 3.64 -11.15 -1.16
C LEU A 45 4.79 -10.47 -0.41
N GLU A 46 5.63 -9.70 -1.09
CA GLU A 46 6.71 -8.93 -0.47
C GLU A 46 6.17 -7.70 0.28
N VAL A 47 5.24 -6.97 -0.35
CA VAL A 47 4.79 -5.62 0.07
C VAL A 47 3.43 -5.62 0.79
N HIS A 48 2.90 -6.80 1.11
CA HIS A 48 1.59 -7.02 1.73
C HIS A 48 0.40 -6.63 0.82
N GLN A 49 -0.81 -6.97 1.24
CA GLN A 49 -2.05 -6.73 0.46
C GLN A 49 -2.55 -5.26 0.53
N LEU A 50 -1.65 -4.33 0.83
CA LEU A 50 -1.92 -2.89 0.90
C LEU A 50 -2.01 -2.31 -0.51
N ARG A 51 -3.04 -1.48 -0.75
CA ARG A 51 -3.22 -0.78 -2.03
C ARG A 51 -3.47 0.69 -1.80
N ASP A 52 -2.50 1.50 -2.22
CA ASP A 52 -2.63 2.94 -2.31
C ASP A 52 -3.08 3.35 -3.70
N CYS A 53 -4.13 4.16 -3.77
CA CYS A 53 -4.51 4.84 -5.00
C CYS A 53 -4.59 6.35 -4.77
N VAL A 54 -4.26 7.12 -5.82
CA VAL A 54 -4.45 8.56 -5.77
C VAL A 54 -5.92 8.86 -6.01
N ILE A 55 -6.52 9.58 -5.07
CA ILE A 55 -7.90 10.03 -5.16
C ILE A 55 -7.94 11.55 -5.36
N ARG A 56 -8.99 12.03 -6.01
CA ARG A 56 -9.32 13.46 -6.03
C ARG A 56 -10.29 13.75 -4.89
N CYS A 57 -9.94 14.72 -4.06
CA CYS A 57 -10.76 15.15 -2.92
C CYS A 57 -11.32 16.56 -3.16
N SER A 58 -12.47 16.85 -2.55
CA SER A 58 -13.09 18.17 -2.54
C SER A 58 -13.71 18.48 -1.19
N GLU A 59 -13.53 19.71 -0.72
CA GLU A 59 -14.13 20.23 0.51
C GLU A 59 -14.58 21.68 0.25
N GLY A 60 -15.89 21.93 0.24
CA GLY A 60 -16.43 23.24 -0.13
C GLY A 60 -16.03 23.62 -1.57
N ASP A 61 -15.35 24.75 -1.72
CA ASP A 61 -14.78 25.26 -2.97
C ASP A 61 -13.35 24.78 -3.24
N ALA A 62 -12.71 24.08 -2.30
CA ALA A 62 -11.38 23.54 -2.45
C ALA A 62 -11.38 22.19 -3.19
N THR A 63 -10.38 21.96 -4.03
CA THR A 63 -10.11 20.64 -4.64
C THR A 63 -8.63 20.31 -4.56
N GLY A 64 -8.32 19.02 -4.40
CA GLY A 64 -6.95 18.53 -4.28
C GLY A 64 -6.83 17.05 -4.55
N TYR A 65 -5.65 16.51 -4.28
CA TYR A 65 -5.36 15.08 -4.38
C TYR A 65 -5.03 14.54 -2.99
N GLY A 66 -5.48 13.32 -2.73
CA GLY A 66 -5.14 12.55 -1.55
C GLY A 66 -4.69 11.15 -1.93
N ILE A 67 -4.23 10.40 -0.94
CA ILE A 67 -3.99 8.97 -1.07
C ILE A 67 -5.09 8.27 -0.31
N PHE A 68 -5.69 7.25 -0.93
CA PHE A 68 -6.57 6.31 -0.28
C PHE A 68 -5.86 4.96 -0.20
N GLU A 69 -5.53 4.57 1.02
CA GLU A 69 -4.94 3.28 1.33
C GLU A 69 -6.06 2.32 1.74
N SER A 70 -6.07 1.14 1.14
CA SER A 70 -7.07 0.11 1.44
C SER A 70 -6.44 -1.25 1.65
N ILE A 71 -7.07 -2.04 2.53
CA ILE A 71 -6.76 -3.44 2.76
C ILE A 71 -8.07 -4.22 2.64
N VAL A 72 -8.03 -5.36 1.98
CA VAL A 72 -9.13 -6.32 1.92
C VAL A 72 -8.63 -7.63 2.51
N ILE A 73 -9.17 -8.04 3.66
CA ILE A 73 -8.77 -9.27 4.38
C ILE A 73 -9.96 -10.22 4.46
N GLY A 74 -9.69 -11.50 4.28
CA GLY A 74 -10.65 -12.59 4.38
C GLY A 74 -11.34 -12.91 3.06
N GLY A 75 -12.28 -13.85 3.12
CA GLY A 75 -13.07 -14.24 1.96
C GLY A 75 -14.15 -13.21 1.64
N HIS A 76 -14.17 -12.73 0.40
CA HIS A 76 -15.25 -11.91 -0.14
C HIS A 76 -15.83 -12.57 -1.41
N PRO A 77 -16.74 -13.57 -1.27
CA PRO A 77 -17.27 -14.33 -2.40
C PRO A 77 -17.95 -13.46 -3.47
N ARG A 78 -18.59 -12.36 -3.06
CA ARG A 78 -19.20 -11.39 -3.97
C ARG A 78 -18.20 -10.83 -5.00
N TYR A 79 -16.93 -10.72 -4.62
CA TYR A 79 -15.85 -10.18 -5.43
C TYR A 79 -14.88 -11.25 -5.93
N GLY A 80 -15.22 -12.54 -5.75
CA GLY A 80 -14.38 -13.65 -6.18
C GLY A 80 -13.10 -13.86 -5.34
N LEU A 81 -13.00 -13.26 -4.16
CA LEU A 81 -11.85 -13.41 -3.27
C LEU A 81 -12.11 -14.52 -2.26
N SER A 82 -11.22 -15.52 -2.20
CA SER A 82 -11.28 -16.58 -1.19
C SER A 82 -10.48 -16.22 0.06
N GLY A 83 -10.71 -16.94 1.16
CA GLY A 83 -9.88 -16.80 2.36
C GLY A 83 -8.43 -17.24 2.13
N ASP A 84 -8.18 -18.13 1.17
CA ASP A 84 -6.83 -18.60 0.83
C ASP A 84 -6.01 -17.51 0.11
N ASP A 85 -6.68 -16.53 -0.48
CA ASP A 85 -6.07 -15.37 -1.15
C ASP A 85 -5.83 -14.19 -0.20
N SER A 86 -6.20 -14.33 1.07
CA SER A 86 -6.09 -13.29 2.09
C SER A 86 -4.74 -13.37 2.80
N PHE A 87 -3.96 -12.30 2.76
CA PHE A 87 -2.67 -12.22 3.44
C PHE A 87 -2.40 -10.78 3.87
N LEU A 88 -1.58 -10.61 4.89
CA LEU A 88 -1.05 -9.33 5.35
C LEU A 88 0.40 -9.50 5.75
#